data_AF-A0A4S4M369-F1
#
_entry.id   AF-A0A4S4M369-F1
#
_cell.length_a   1.000
_cell.length_b   1.000
_cell.length_c   1.000
_cell.angle_alpha   90.00
_cell.angle_beta   90.00
_cell.angle_gamma   90.00
#
_symmetry.space_group_name_H-M   'P 1'
#
loop_
_entity.id
_entity.type
_entity.pdbx_description
1 polymer ?
#
loop_
_entity_poly.entity_id
_entity_poly.type
_entity_poly.pdbx_seq_one_letter_code
_entity_poly.pdbx_strand_id
1 'polypeptide(L)'
;MRTYVALFDRRFQGSFHWALSLSEGDPVGTLPTFHITNFDIADPWRTAHGPIDLAHDERLVGCVALPEIEDAVEDIAEFIGQYDSAQGDSVTEGNVPRSCSWWLIRTVQDMVQAGVLEMDTRGFYQRILARGVQLQSGQGVLRAGVRVLDY
;
A
#
# COMPACT_ATOMS: atom_id res chain seq x y z
N MET A 1 -2.87 -6.03 -14.93
CA MET A 1 -2.31 -4.87 -14.19
C MET A 1 -1.35 -5.29 -13.07
N ARG A 2 -0.76 -4.34 -12.34
CA ARG A 2 0.06 -4.58 -11.15
C ARG A 2 -0.33 -3.66 -9.99
N THR A 3 -0.28 -4.22 -8.79
CA THR A 3 -0.52 -3.49 -7.53
C THR A 3 0.79 -3.24 -6.80
N TYR A 4 0.93 -2.04 -6.23
CA TYR A 4 2.11 -1.62 -5.49
C TYR A 4 1.75 -1.22 -4.06
N VAL A 5 2.52 -1.68 -3.09
CA VAL A 5 2.53 -1.06 -1.77
C VAL A 5 3.50 0.11 -1.80
N ALA A 6 2.96 1.33 -1.93
CA ALA A 6 3.71 2.57 -1.86
C ALA A 6 4.02 2.91 -0.39
N LEU A 7 5.29 3.15 -0.10
CA LEU A 7 5.78 3.44 1.25
C LEU A 7 6.26 4.88 1.31
N PHE A 8 5.61 5.69 2.13
CA PHE A 8 5.95 7.09 2.34
C PHE A 8 6.64 7.29 3.69
N ASP A 9 7.68 8.11 3.73
CA ASP A 9 8.46 8.39 4.92
C ASP A 9 7.62 9.08 5.99
N ARG A 10 7.72 8.59 7.24
CA ARG A 10 7.16 9.24 8.44
C ARG A 10 8.23 9.93 9.28
N ARG A 11 9.41 10.19 8.71
CA ARG A 11 10.58 10.84 9.32
C ARG A 11 11.30 10.00 10.38
N PHE A 12 10.97 8.71 10.48
CA PHE A 12 11.61 7.76 11.38
C PHE A 12 11.98 6.50 10.61
N GLN A 13 13.19 5.99 10.85
CA GLN A 13 13.66 4.76 10.19
C GLN A 13 12.72 3.59 10.50
N GLY A 14 12.32 2.86 9.47
CA GLY A 14 11.40 1.73 9.61
C GLY A 14 9.96 2.13 9.97
N SER A 15 9.59 3.40 9.84
CA SER A 15 8.21 3.87 9.99
C SER A 15 7.72 4.46 8.68
N PHE A 16 6.67 3.86 8.12
CA PHE A 16 6.14 4.25 6.83
C PHE A 16 4.63 4.48 6.91
N HIS A 17 4.13 5.42 6.12
CA HIS A 17 2.73 5.48 5.75
C HIS A 17 2.54 4.59 4.52
N TRP A 18 1.56 3.68 4.57
CA TRP A 18 1.36 2.67 3.53
C TRP A 18 0.16 3.06 2.68
N ALA A 19 0.30 2.92 1.36
CA ALA A 19 -0.79 3.04 0.41
C ALA A 19 -0.71 1.94 -0.63
N LEU A 20 -1.84 1.66 -1.26
CA LEU A 20 -1.97 0.72 -2.37
C LEU A 20 -2.13 1.53 -3.66
N SER A 21 -1.20 1.41 -4.59
CA SER A 21 -1.24 2.11 -5.89
C SER A 21 -1.40 1.11 -7.02
N LEU A 22 -2.24 1.42 -8.00
CA LEU A 22 -2.51 0.54 -9.15
C LEU A 22 -1.88 1.11 -10.43
N SER A 23 -1.32 0.25 -11.27
CA SER A 23 -0.80 0.60 -12.59
C SER A 23 -0.98 -0.53 -13.59
N GLU A 24 -1.07 -0.22 -14.88
CA GLU A 24 -1.08 -1.21 -15.97
C GLU A 24 0.29 -1.85 -16.25
N GLY A 25 1.30 -1.52 -15.45
CA GLY A 25 2.65 -2.04 -15.56
C GLY A 25 3.52 -1.35 -14.53
N ASP A 26 4.61 -0.73 -14.97
CA ASP A 26 5.48 0.08 -14.11
C ASP A 26 4.73 1.27 -13.47
N PRO A 27 5.17 1.77 -12.30
CA PRO A 27 4.47 2.82 -11.57
C PRO A 27 4.75 4.21 -12.19
N VAL A 28 4.27 4.43 -13.40
CA VAL A 28 4.52 5.63 -14.22
C VAL A 28 3.38 6.63 -14.07
N GLY A 29 3.72 7.91 -13.88
CA GLY A 29 2.77 9.00 -13.91
C GLY A 29 1.86 9.05 -12.69
N THR A 30 0.67 9.63 -12.85
CA THR A 30 -0.31 9.77 -11.78
C THR A 30 -1.15 8.50 -11.65
N LEU A 31 -1.04 7.83 -10.51
CA LEU A 31 -1.69 6.53 -10.25
C LEU A 31 -2.83 6.66 -9.24
N PRO A 32 -3.94 5.93 -9.42
CA PRO A 32 -4.94 5.79 -8.37
C PRO A 32 -4.29 5.13 -7.15
N THR A 33 -4.33 5.84 -6.02
CA THR A 33 -3.68 5.43 -4.79
C THR A 33 -4.66 5.44 -3.62
N PHE A 34 -4.72 4.33 -2.89
CA PHE A 34 -5.70 4.05 -1.86
C PHE A 34 -5.02 3.89 -0.52
N HIS A 35 -5.43 4.70 0.44
CA HIS A 35 -5.00 4.60 1.83
C HIS A 35 -5.96 5.34 2.75
N ILE A 36 -5.76 5.11 4.05
CA ILE A 36 -6.37 5.87 5.13
C ILE A 36 -5.31 6.72 5.84
N THR A 37 -5.70 7.79 6.50
CA THR A 37 -4.76 8.64 7.24
C THR A 37 -5.39 9.23 8.50
N ASN A 38 -4.52 9.58 9.44
CA ASN A 38 -4.81 10.37 10.63
C ASN A 38 -3.65 11.33 10.94
N PHE A 39 -3.05 11.94 9.91
CA PHE A 39 -1.87 12.81 10.09
C PHE A 39 -2.10 13.96 11.08
N ASP A 40 -3.35 14.39 11.27
CA ASP A 40 -3.74 15.20 12.42
C ASP A 40 -4.21 14.27 13.55
N ILE A 41 -3.52 14.30 14.68
CA ILE A 41 -3.81 13.44 15.85
C ILE A 41 -5.22 13.72 16.40
N ALA A 42 -5.74 14.92 16.19
CA ALA A 42 -7.11 15.28 16.59
C ALA A 42 -8.17 14.68 15.66
N ASP A 43 -7.79 14.27 14.45
CA ASP A 43 -8.71 13.74 13.46
C ASP A 43 -8.85 12.21 13.55
N PRO A 44 -10.08 11.68 13.45
CA PRO A 44 -10.28 10.25 13.29
C PRO A 44 -9.66 9.76 11.97
N TRP A 45 -9.33 8.48 11.92
CA TRP A 45 -8.91 7.82 10.68
C TRP A 45 -9.96 8.08 9.57
N ARG A 46 -9.49 8.60 8.44
CA ARG A 46 -10.30 8.90 7.25
C ARG A 46 -9.70 8.27 6.00
N THR A 47 -10.54 8.00 5.01
CA THR A 47 -10.08 7.68 3.66
C THR A 47 -9.41 8.91 3.07
N ALA A 48 -8.29 8.69 2.37
CA ALA A 48 -7.56 9.73 1.67
C ALA A 48 -7.17 9.24 0.27
N HIS A 49 -8.05 8.43 -0.33
CA HIS A 49 -7.86 7.89 -1.67
C HIS A 49 -7.76 9.03 -2.67
N GLY A 50 -6.86 8.88 -3.64
CA GLY A 50 -6.70 9.89 -4.65
C GLY A 50 -5.55 9.57 -5.61
N PRO A 51 -5.50 10.29 -6.74
CA PRO A 51 -4.39 10.22 -7.66
C PRO A 51 -3.10 10.76 -7.02
N ILE A 52 -1.99 10.02 -7.13
CA ILE A 52 -0.66 10.46 -6.69
C ILE A 52 0.35 10.20 -7.81
N ASP A 53 1.17 11.20 -8.12
CA ASP A 53 2.37 11.01 -8.95
C ASP A 53 3.52 10.53 -8.06
N LEU A 54 3.75 9.21 -8.07
CA LEU A 54 4.73 8.58 -7.20
C LEU A 54 6.17 9.04 -7.51
N ALA A 55 6.48 9.33 -8.77
CA ALA A 55 7.84 9.75 -9.14
C ALA A 55 8.19 11.16 -8.63
N HIS A 56 7.18 11.98 -8.32
CA HIS A 56 7.33 13.37 -7.87
C HIS A 56 6.95 13.61 -6.40
N ASP A 57 6.49 12.59 -5.65
CA ASP A 57 6.20 12.74 -4.21
C ASP A 57 7.50 12.68 -3.39
N GLU A 58 7.87 13.80 -2.77
CA GLU A 58 9.11 13.94 -1.98
C GLU A 58 9.18 13.02 -0.76
N ARG A 59 8.04 12.48 -0.29
CA ARG A 59 7.99 11.55 0.84
C ARG A 59 8.06 10.11 0.39
N LEU A 60 7.97 9.80 -0.90
CA LEU A 60 8.02 8.42 -1.36
C LEU A 60 9.41 7.82 -1.09
N VAL A 61 9.42 6.72 -0.34
CA VAL A 61 10.62 5.91 -0.12
C VAL A 61 10.82 4.92 -1.27
N GLY A 62 9.71 4.34 -1.75
CA GLY A 62 9.68 3.42 -2.87
C GLY A 62 8.41 2.57 -2.85
N CYS A 63 8.36 1.59 -3.73
CA CYS A 63 7.23 0.68 -3.87
C CYS A 63 7.65 -0.78 -3.73
N VAL A 64 6.77 -1.57 -3.13
CA VAL A 64 6.84 -3.04 -3.20
C VAL A 64 5.82 -3.52 -4.22
N ALA A 65 6.29 -4.14 -5.30
CA ALA A 65 5.43 -4.73 -6.32
C ALA A 65 4.83 -6.05 -5.80
N LEU A 66 3.50 -6.08 -5.71
CA LEU A 66 2.76 -7.33 -5.48
C LEU A 66 2.69 -8.13 -6.79
N PRO A 67 2.27 -9.41 -6.74
CA PRO A 67 2.00 -10.19 -7.94
C PRO A 67 1.06 -9.48 -8.92
N GLU A 68 1.19 -9.81 -10.20
CA GLU A 68 0.31 -9.29 -11.24
C GLU A 68 -1.12 -9.79 -11.04
N ILE A 69 -2.06 -8.95 -11.41
CA ILE A 69 -3.50 -9.22 -11.36
C ILE A 69 -4.01 -9.15 -12.80
N GLU A 70 -4.84 -10.11 -13.20
CA GLU A 70 -5.35 -10.20 -14.57
C GLU A 70 -6.46 -9.18 -14.86
N ASP A 71 -7.20 -8.77 -13.83
CA ASP A 71 -8.28 -7.77 -13.91
C ASP A 71 -7.77 -6.37 -14.33
N ALA A 72 -8.69 -5.52 -14.78
CA ALA A 72 -8.40 -4.15 -15.15
C ALA A 72 -8.19 -3.26 -13.92
N VAL A 73 -7.43 -2.16 -14.08
CA VAL A 73 -7.21 -1.18 -12.99
C VAL A 73 -8.53 -0.64 -12.45
N GLU A 74 -9.53 -0.40 -13.31
CA GLU A 74 -10.83 0.14 -12.92
C GLU A 74 -11.60 -0.80 -12.00
N ASP A 75 -11.63 -2.09 -12.31
CA ASP A 75 -12.35 -3.10 -11.52
C ASP A 75 -11.74 -3.22 -10.11
N ILE A 76 -10.42 -3.17 -10.04
CA ILE A 76 -9.68 -3.26 -8.78
C ILE A 76 -9.78 -1.96 -7.98
N ALA A 77 -9.77 -0.82 -8.67
CA ALA A 77 -10.03 0.48 -8.06
C ALA A 77 -11.43 0.55 -7.45
N GLU A 78 -12.45 0.03 -8.15
CA GLU A 78 -13.81 -0.06 -7.63
C GLU A 78 -13.87 -1.00 -6.40
N PHE A 79 -13.25 -2.18 -6.49
CA PHE A 79 -13.17 -3.12 -5.37
C PHE A 79 -12.56 -2.47 -4.12
N ILE A 80 -11.39 -1.83 -4.25
CA ILE A 80 -10.71 -1.19 -3.12
C ILE A 80 -11.46 0.06 -2.66
N GLY A 81 -12.09 0.79 -3.57
CA GLY A 81 -12.84 2.02 -3.27
C GLY A 81 -14.05 1.82 -2.36
N GLN A 82 -14.52 0.59 -2.19
CA GLN A 82 -15.60 0.24 -1.26
C GLN A 82 -15.13 0.23 0.21
N TYR A 83 -13.83 0.18 0.47
CA TYR A 83 -13.26 0.15 1.81
C TYR A 83 -13.22 1.54 2.42
N ASP A 84 -13.99 1.74 3.49
CA ASP A 84 -13.92 2.97 4.27
C ASP A 84 -12.72 2.96 5.24
N SER A 85 -12.58 4.03 6.03
CA SER A 85 -11.58 4.09 7.09
C SER A 85 -12.00 3.35 8.36
N ALA A 86 -13.24 2.87 8.43
CA ALA A 86 -13.76 2.14 9.56
C ALA A 86 -13.22 0.70 9.49
N GLN A 87 -12.17 0.45 10.26
CA GLN A 87 -11.55 -0.88 10.36
C GLN A 87 -12.41 -1.90 11.16
N GLY A 88 -13.73 -1.69 11.26
CA GLY A 88 -14.65 -2.48 12.09
C GLY A 88 -14.29 -2.51 13.60
N ASP A 89 -15.00 -3.37 14.33
CA ASP A 89 -14.72 -3.71 15.74
C ASP A 89 -13.57 -4.71 15.88
N SER A 90 -12.96 -5.13 14.77
CA SER A 90 -11.88 -6.11 14.75
C SER A 90 -10.60 -5.53 15.32
N VAL A 91 -10.47 -5.62 16.64
CA VAL A 91 -9.18 -5.82 17.29
C VAL A 91 -8.79 -7.27 16.97
N THR A 92 -8.19 -7.52 15.82
CA THR A 92 -7.71 -8.87 15.46
C THR A 92 -6.41 -9.20 16.17
N GLU A 93 -6.16 -10.51 16.32
CA GLU A 93 -5.11 -11.17 17.12
C GLU A 93 -3.90 -10.28 17.47
N GLY A 94 -3.78 -9.95 18.76
CA GLY A 94 -2.58 -9.31 19.32
C GLY A 94 -2.71 -7.84 19.72
N ASN A 95 -3.91 -7.25 19.77
CA ASN A 95 -4.12 -5.85 20.20
C ASN A 95 -3.35 -4.82 19.35
N VAL A 96 -3.13 -5.09 18.06
CA VAL A 96 -2.42 -4.15 17.19
C VAL A 96 -3.30 -2.91 16.95
N PRO A 97 -2.80 -1.69 17.22
CA PRO A 97 -3.57 -0.47 17.02
C PRO A 97 -4.00 -0.25 15.56
N ARG A 98 -5.15 0.42 15.38
CA ARG A 98 -5.62 0.88 14.07
C ARG A 98 -4.53 1.67 13.36
N SER A 99 -4.17 1.25 12.14
CA SER A 99 -3.10 1.85 11.34
C SER A 99 -3.37 1.74 9.85
N CYS A 100 -2.73 2.59 9.03
CA CYS A 100 -2.78 2.51 7.57
C CYS A 100 -2.23 1.18 7.03
N SER A 101 -1.17 0.64 7.67
CA SER A 101 -0.65 -0.68 7.35
C SER A 101 -1.67 -1.78 7.63
N TRP A 102 -2.43 -1.69 8.72
CA TRP A 102 -3.46 -2.68 9.04
C TRP A 102 -4.64 -2.64 8.06
N TRP A 103 -5.08 -1.45 7.68
CA TRP A 103 -6.09 -1.27 6.64
C TRP A 103 -5.66 -1.93 5.34
N LEU A 104 -4.43 -1.67 4.87
CA LEU A 104 -3.91 -2.25 3.64
C LEU A 104 -3.79 -3.78 3.73
N ILE A 105 -3.32 -4.32 4.85
CA ILE A 105 -3.23 -5.78 5.07
C ILE A 105 -4.59 -6.43 4.90
N ARG A 106 -5.64 -5.86 5.50
CA ARG A 106 -7.00 -6.37 5.37
C ARG A 106 -7.49 -6.31 3.93
N THR A 107 -7.30 -5.18 3.25
CA THR A 107 -7.65 -5.05 1.82
C THR A 107 -6.96 -6.13 0.98
N VAL A 108 -5.66 -6.35 1.18
CA VAL A 108 -4.91 -7.40 0.47
C VAL A 108 -5.41 -8.81 0.82
N GLN A 109 -5.72 -9.08 2.08
CA GLN A 109 -6.28 -10.37 2.51
C GLN A 109 -7.63 -10.64 1.85
N ASP A 110 -8.49 -9.63 1.78
CA ASP A 110 -9.79 -9.75 1.15
C ASP A 110 -9.66 -9.92 -0.37
N MET A 111 -8.71 -9.25 -1.03
CA MET A 111 -8.39 -9.48 -2.45
C MET A 111 -7.95 -10.93 -2.69
N VAL A 112 -7.11 -11.50 -1.80
CA VAL A 112 -6.70 -12.90 -1.87
C VAL A 112 -7.86 -13.84 -1.64
N GLN A 113 -8.71 -13.56 -0.67
CA GLN A 113 -9.90 -14.36 -0.38
C GLN A 113 -10.92 -14.32 -1.52
N ALA A 114 -11.04 -13.20 -2.22
CA ALA A 114 -11.88 -13.03 -3.40
C ALA A 114 -11.30 -13.71 -4.66
N GLY A 115 -10.06 -14.22 -4.61
CA GLY A 115 -9.39 -14.81 -5.76
C GLY A 115 -8.85 -13.81 -6.78
N VAL A 116 -8.83 -12.53 -6.42
CA VAL A 116 -8.35 -11.43 -7.26
C VAL A 116 -6.82 -11.33 -7.26
N LEU A 117 -6.19 -11.71 -6.14
CA LEU A 117 -4.75 -11.68 -5.98
C LEU A 117 -4.25 -13.03 -5.47
N GLU A 118 -3.35 -13.68 -6.20
CA GLU A 118 -2.78 -14.96 -5.80
C GLU A 118 -1.46 -14.76 -5.05
N MET A 119 -1.49 -14.81 -3.71
CA MET A 119 -0.27 -14.73 -2.89
C MET A 119 -0.44 -15.30 -1.48
N ASP A 120 0.68 -15.65 -0.83
CA ASP A 120 0.72 -15.94 0.60
C ASP A 120 0.79 -14.64 1.43
N THR A 121 -0.22 -14.44 2.28
CA THR A 121 -0.33 -13.30 3.20
C THR A 121 0.30 -13.56 4.57
N ARG A 122 0.76 -14.78 4.87
CA ARG A 122 1.39 -15.13 6.15
C ARG A 122 2.67 -14.33 6.37
N GLY A 123 2.68 -13.38 7.30
CA GLY A 123 3.84 -12.53 7.55
C GLY A 123 3.99 -11.38 6.55
N PHE A 124 2.90 -10.99 5.88
CA PHE A 124 2.86 -9.87 4.94
C PHE A 124 3.43 -8.58 5.57
N TYR A 125 3.01 -8.25 6.79
CA TYR A 125 3.50 -7.05 7.49
C TYR A 125 5.02 -7.03 7.62
N GLN A 126 5.62 -8.11 8.12
CA GLN A 126 7.07 -8.21 8.33
C GLN A 126 7.84 -8.16 7.02
N ARG A 127 7.31 -8.78 5.95
CA ARG A 127 7.92 -8.72 4.61
C ARG A 127 7.90 -7.31 4.05
N ILE A 128 6.74 -6.65 4.01
CA ILE A 128 6.65 -5.27 3.51
C ILE A 128 7.53 -4.33 4.34
N LEU A 129 7.53 -4.47 5.67
CA LEU A 129 8.38 -3.66 6.54
C LEU A 129 9.88 -3.85 6.22
N ALA A 130 10.32 -5.10 6.02
CA ALA A 130 11.69 -5.40 5.64
C ALA A 130 12.05 -4.79 4.27
N ARG A 131 11.15 -4.89 3.28
CA ARG A 131 11.33 -4.22 1.97
C ARG A 131 11.38 -2.70 2.11
N GLY A 132 10.56 -2.11 2.98
CA GLY A 132 10.59 -0.68 3.25
C GLY A 132 11.93 -0.20 3.79
N VAL A 133 12.53 -0.94 4.73
CA VAL A 133 13.87 -0.63 5.25
C VAL A 133 14.94 -0.77 4.17
N GLN A 134 14.82 -1.75 3.27
CA GLN A 134 15.71 -1.92 2.11
C GLN A 134 15.60 -0.74 1.15
N LEU A 135 14.38 -0.32 0.79
CA LEU A 135 14.11 0.85 -0.06
C LEU A 135 14.63 2.14 0.58
N GLN A 136 14.42 2.34 1.88
CA GLN A 136 14.94 3.49 2.64
C GLN A 136 16.48 3.56 2.62
N SER A 137 17.14 2.41 2.47
CA SER A 137 18.59 2.29 2.32
C SER A 137 19.06 2.42 0.86
N GLY A 138 18.16 2.76 -0.07
CA GLY A 138 18.45 2.96 -1.49
C GLY A 138 18.46 1.69 -2.36
N GLN A 139 18.08 0.53 -1.81
CA GLN A 139 17.97 -0.70 -2.59
C GLN A 139 16.73 -0.65 -3.52
N GLY A 140 16.70 -1.54 -4.52
CA GLY A 140 15.61 -1.63 -5.50
C GLY A 140 16.02 -1.24 -6.91
N VAL A 141 15.17 -1.61 -7.86
CA VAL A 141 15.33 -1.27 -9.28
C VAL A 141 14.57 0.02 -9.56
N LEU A 142 15.21 0.99 -10.19
CA LEU A 142 14.53 2.21 -10.61
C LEU A 142 13.66 1.92 -11.83
N ARG A 143 12.35 2.09 -11.68
CA ARG A 143 11.36 1.94 -12.76
C ARG A 143 10.55 3.22 -12.83
N ALA A 144 10.63 3.92 -13.97
CA ALA A 144 9.92 5.19 -14.17
C ALA A 144 10.15 6.27 -13.10
N GLY A 145 11.36 6.34 -12.54
CA GLY A 145 11.70 7.30 -11.47
C GLY A 145 11.35 6.82 -10.05
N VAL A 146 10.71 5.67 -9.90
CA VAL A 146 10.36 5.08 -8.60
C VAL A 146 11.26 3.87 -8.31
N ARG A 147 11.79 3.75 -7.08
CA ARG A 147 12.50 2.53 -6.65
C ARG A 147 11.50 1.44 -6.31
N VAL A 148 11.65 0.29 -6.94
CA VAL A 148 10.76 -0.86 -6.78
C VAL A 148 11.54 -2.09 -6.32
N LEU A 149 10.99 -2.79 -5.33
CA LEU A 149 11.34 -4.17 -4.99
C LEU A 149 10.15 -5.06 -5.26
N ASP A 150 10.36 -6.28 -5.73
CA ASP A 150 9.29 -7.27 -5.76
C ASP A 150 9.05 -7.83 -4.34
N TYR A 151 7.80 -8.20 -4.06
CA TYR A 151 7.35 -8.71 -2.75
C TYR A 151 8.16 -9.92 -2.26
#